data_AF-A0A077ZJV0-F1
#
_entry.id   AF-A0A077ZJV0-F1
#
_cell.length_a   1.000
_cell.length_b   1.000
_cell.length_c   1.000
_cell.angle_alpha   90.00
_cell.angle_beta   90.00
_cell.angle_gamma   90.00
#
_symmetry.space_group_name_H-M   'P 1'
#
loop_
_entity.id
_entity.type
_entity.pdbx_description
1 polymer ?
#
loop_
_entity_poly.entity_id
_entity_poly.type
_entity_poly.pdbx_seq_one_letter_code
_entity_poly.pdbx_strand_id
1 'polypeptide(L)'
;MAANSQCEELSEEVASSKIFVVGAGGIGCEILKDLLIAGFRDISVIDLDTIECSNLNRQFLFRTEHVGMSKAKVAATTALRYAPCFPPRKVEVKPFHASITDPTFDVDFIKRFRLVVSALDNADARSHVNRLCLATNTPMIDCGTRGRVGQVTVILKAKTECYDCLPRPAEQQYASCTIRNTPSQPIHCIIWSKFLFNQLFGLADDSEDVSPEETDATAADNYELSEEATDSGNAADLKMQQWTSKLRQTFRKYATIVNYDPKRILERVVKLVDLTVNEPGTQWTNWLDREEKPWNLLQCIAVAVDSLRSLKKRLDALGDDACLTWDKDDDVAVDFITAFTNLRSHAFHLPILSRFEISSLAGKIVPAVATANAVIAGLATMKAIELLKGEKLEISAVLLKEMKMRSPDVYFVSPSGASQILSSEPGELDEIKEKTLKQCGINHGSRLTCKDFDMDYGAELLVLNSEDIDGSDYLLERYDKSLENEGEPLAKKSRMEEVLSVPVNC
;
A
#
# COMPACT_ATOMS: atom_id res chain seq x y z
N MET A 1 16.77 -2.12 -41.74
CA MET A 1 16.75 -1.44 -40.43
C MET A 1 15.43 -0.67 -40.28
N ALA A 2 14.28 -1.35 -40.38
CA ALA A 2 12.97 -0.72 -40.57
C ALA A 2 11.90 -1.44 -39.73
N ALA A 3 11.91 -1.23 -38.41
CA ALA A 3 10.91 -1.82 -37.50
C ALA A 3 10.44 -0.89 -36.37
N ASN A 4 10.77 0.42 -36.39
CA ASN A 4 10.47 1.34 -35.29
C ASN A 4 9.52 2.51 -35.64
N SER A 5 8.66 2.38 -36.66
CA SER A 5 7.77 3.48 -37.11
C SER A 5 6.31 3.36 -36.64
N GLN A 6 6.02 2.60 -35.58
CA GLN A 6 4.65 2.41 -35.04
C GLN A 6 4.58 2.53 -33.50
N CYS A 7 5.35 3.43 -32.89
CA CYS A 7 4.87 4.03 -31.65
C CYS A 7 3.98 5.19 -32.08
N GLU A 8 2.66 4.99 -32.07
CA GLU A 8 1.68 6.08 -32.05
C GLU A 8 2.21 7.19 -31.15
N GLU A 9 2.18 8.45 -31.61
CA GLU A 9 2.59 9.61 -30.81
C GLU A 9 1.81 9.59 -29.48
N LEU A 10 2.46 9.03 -28.46
CA LEU A 10 1.95 9.04 -27.11
C LEU A 10 1.80 10.51 -26.71
N SER A 11 0.67 10.88 -26.10
CA SER A 11 0.39 12.30 -25.87
C SER A 11 1.53 12.95 -25.08
N GLU A 12 1.92 14.15 -25.51
CA GLU A 12 2.95 14.95 -24.85
C GLU A 12 2.63 15.15 -23.36
N GLU A 13 1.35 15.05 -22.99
CA GLU A 13 0.84 15.00 -21.62
C GLU A 13 1.43 13.83 -20.83
N VAL A 14 1.38 12.59 -21.35
CA VAL A 14 1.98 11.43 -20.67
C VAL A 14 3.50 11.60 -20.57
N ALA A 15 4.14 12.05 -21.66
CA ALA A 15 5.58 12.24 -21.68
C ALA A 15 6.07 13.37 -20.75
N SER A 16 5.23 14.37 -20.43
CA SER A 16 5.56 15.51 -19.56
C SER A 16 5.11 15.33 -18.11
N SER A 17 4.24 14.35 -17.86
CA SER A 17 3.68 14.09 -16.53
C SER A 17 4.75 13.59 -15.56
N LYS A 18 4.82 14.24 -14.39
CA LYS A 18 5.61 13.76 -13.26
C LYS A 18 4.77 12.81 -12.42
N ILE A 19 5.25 11.58 -12.24
CA ILE A 19 4.56 10.52 -11.51
C ILE A 19 5.30 10.20 -10.23
N PHE A 20 4.57 10.01 -9.14
CA PHE A 20 5.14 9.56 -7.87
C PHE A 20 4.62 8.18 -7.50
N VAL A 21 5.52 7.20 -7.42
CA VAL A 21 5.22 5.82 -7.03
C VAL A 21 5.61 5.62 -5.57
N VAL A 22 4.64 5.28 -4.73
CA VAL A 22 4.83 5.07 -3.29
C VAL A 22 4.87 3.57 -3.00
N GLY A 23 6.05 3.05 -2.70
CA GLY A 23 6.35 1.63 -2.53
C GLY A 23 7.06 1.03 -3.75
N ALA A 24 8.21 0.40 -3.51
CA ALA A 24 9.05 -0.30 -4.50
C ALA A 24 9.02 -1.83 -4.30
N GLY A 25 7.94 -2.35 -3.68
CA GLY A 25 7.70 -3.78 -3.50
C GLY A 25 7.26 -4.50 -4.78
N GLY A 26 6.41 -5.53 -4.61
CA GLY A 26 5.95 -6.38 -5.73
C GLY A 26 5.21 -5.62 -6.82
N ILE A 27 4.19 -4.85 -6.44
CA ILE A 27 3.43 -4.00 -7.36
C ILE A 27 4.32 -2.84 -7.87
N GLY A 28 5.08 -2.21 -6.98
CA GLY A 28 5.93 -1.06 -7.31
C GLY A 28 6.96 -1.36 -8.41
N CYS A 29 7.63 -2.52 -8.35
CA CYS A 29 8.56 -2.94 -9.40
C CYS A 29 7.88 -3.11 -10.78
N GLU A 30 6.68 -3.69 -10.81
CA GLU A 30 5.91 -3.87 -12.05
C GLU A 30 5.41 -2.52 -12.60
N ILE A 31 4.88 -1.64 -11.74
CA ILE A 31 4.45 -0.30 -12.11
C ILE A 31 5.59 0.51 -12.73
N LEU A 32 6.79 0.47 -12.13
CA LEU A 32 7.95 1.19 -12.68
C LEU A 32 8.26 0.74 -14.10
N LYS A 33 8.27 -0.57 -14.36
CA LYS A 33 8.45 -1.10 -15.72
C LYS A 33 7.33 -0.63 -16.65
N ASP A 34 6.08 -0.76 -16.22
CA ASP A 34 4.92 -0.49 -17.07
C ASP A 34 4.83 0.99 -17.43
N LEU A 35 5.06 1.90 -16.48
CA LEU A 35 5.13 3.34 -16.75
C LEU A 35 6.25 3.68 -17.74
N LEU A 36 7.45 3.11 -17.57
CA LEU A 36 8.57 3.38 -18.48
C LEU A 36 8.30 2.89 -19.91
N ILE A 37 7.74 1.69 -20.05
CA ILE A 37 7.34 1.13 -21.35
C ILE A 37 6.20 1.95 -21.96
N ALA A 38 5.20 2.32 -21.16
CA ALA A 38 4.04 3.09 -21.59
C ALA A 38 4.41 4.49 -22.06
N GLY A 39 5.51 5.06 -21.56
CA GLY A 39 6.06 6.29 -22.09
C GLY A 39 6.19 7.45 -21.09
N PHE A 40 6.14 7.15 -19.81
CA PHE A 40 6.44 8.12 -18.76
C PHE A 40 7.95 8.40 -18.69
N ARG A 41 8.32 9.64 -18.35
CA ARG A 41 9.72 10.12 -18.40
C ARG A 41 10.27 10.62 -17.08
N ASP A 42 9.44 11.19 -16.20
CA ASP A 42 9.86 11.71 -14.90
C ASP A 42 9.08 10.98 -13.80
N ILE A 43 9.71 9.94 -13.25
CA ILE A 43 9.11 9.10 -12.21
C ILE A 43 9.92 9.29 -10.93
N SER A 44 9.25 9.56 -9.81
CA SER A 44 9.85 9.48 -8.49
C SER A 44 9.34 8.22 -7.79
N VAL A 45 10.21 7.49 -7.09
CA VAL A 45 9.85 6.29 -6.34
C VAL A 45 10.38 6.37 -4.92
N ILE A 46 9.54 6.04 -3.95
CA ILE A 46 9.90 6.01 -2.53
C ILE A 46 9.67 4.63 -1.92
N ASP A 47 10.60 4.19 -1.07
CA ASP A 47 10.46 2.99 -0.24
C ASP A 47 11.38 3.08 0.98
N LEU A 48 10.89 2.72 2.15
CA LEU A 48 11.66 2.78 3.40
C LEU A 48 12.56 1.56 3.63
N ASP A 49 12.32 0.46 2.93
CA ASP A 49 12.94 -0.83 3.25
C ASP A 49 14.22 -1.09 2.44
N THR A 50 14.95 -2.11 2.89
CA THR A 50 16.02 -2.78 2.15
C THR A 50 15.53 -4.10 1.55
N ILE A 51 16.27 -4.60 0.54
CA ILE A 51 15.92 -5.83 -0.18
C ILE A 51 16.28 -7.05 0.66
N GLU A 52 15.36 -8.02 0.73
CA GLU A 52 15.56 -9.30 1.40
C GLU A 52 15.48 -10.47 0.41
N CYS A 53 16.00 -11.64 0.81
CA CYS A 53 15.89 -12.87 0.01
C CYS A 53 14.42 -13.25 -0.28
N SER A 54 13.53 -13.04 0.68
CA SER A 54 12.08 -13.33 0.59
C SER A 54 11.37 -12.50 -0.50
N ASN A 55 11.99 -11.42 -0.96
CA ASN A 55 11.42 -10.48 -1.92
C ASN A 55 11.63 -10.94 -3.39
N LEU A 56 12.68 -11.72 -3.64
CA LEU A 56 13.20 -12.03 -4.98
C LEU A 56 12.24 -12.86 -5.85
N ASN A 57 11.27 -13.54 -5.26
CA ASN A 57 10.27 -14.33 -5.99
C ASN A 57 9.23 -13.49 -6.75
N ARG A 58 9.10 -12.19 -6.44
CA ARG A 58 8.04 -11.32 -6.97
C ARG A 58 8.44 -9.87 -7.23
N GLN A 59 9.65 -9.46 -6.83
CA GLN A 59 10.20 -8.12 -7.03
C GLN A 59 11.33 -8.20 -8.06
N PHE A 60 10.96 -8.36 -9.34
CA PHE A 60 11.87 -8.79 -10.40
C PHE A 60 12.96 -7.76 -10.77
N LEU A 61 12.97 -6.55 -10.20
CA LEU A 61 14.07 -5.60 -10.32
C LEU A 61 15.25 -5.93 -9.37
N PHE A 62 15.05 -6.86 -8.44
CA PHE A 62 16.01 -7.23 -7.41
C PHE A 62 16.68 -8.57 -7.72
N ARG A 63 17.93 -8.71 -7.28
CA ARG A 63 18.78 -9.90 -7.46
C ARG A 63 19.45 -10.21 -6.14
N THR A 64 20.00 -11.41 -5.99
CA THR A 64 20.68 -11.85 -4.75
C THR A 64 21.81 -10.91 -4.34
N GLU A 65 22.54 -10.34 -5.29
CA GLU A 65 23.60 -9.35 -5.04
C GLU A 65 23.10 -8.01 -4.46
N HIS A 66 21.80 -7.74 -4.54
CA HIS A 66 21.19 -6.51 -4.03
C HIS A 66 20.66 -6.65 -2.60
N VAL A 67 20.73 -7.83 -1.98
CA VAL A 67 20.22 -8.04 -0.61
C VAL A 67 20.93 -7.11 0.37
N GLY A 68 20.15 -6.46 1.25
CA GLY A 68 20.62 -5.42 2.18
C GLY A 68 20.72 -4.02 1.58
N MET A 69 20.52 -3.84 0.28
CA MET A 69 20.49 -2.51 -0.36
C MET A 69 19.07 -1.92 -0.36
N SER A 70 18.96 -0.60 -0.47
CA SER A 70 17.66 0.11 -0.55
C SER A 70 16.81 -0.34 -1.75
N LYS A 71 15.54 -0.71 -1.49
CA LYS A 71 14.58 -1.08 -2.54
C LYS A 71 14.42 0.03 -3.58
N ALA A 72 14.15 1.26 -3.14
CA ALA A 72 13.93 2.41 -4.04
C ALA A 72 15.14 2.68 -4.96
N LYS A 73 16.36 2.70 -4.40
CA LYS A 73 17.58 3.00 -5.16
C LYS A 73 17.89 1.94 -6.21
N VAL A 74 17.80 0.67 -5.85
CA VAL A 74 18.04 -0.44 -6.77
C VAL A 74 16.93 -0.51 -7.81
N ALA A 75 15.66 -0.32 -7.43
CA ALA A 75 14.53 -0.33 -8.35
C ALA A 75 14.71 0.75 -9.43
N ALA A 76 15.02 1.99 -9.03
CA ALA A 76 15.25 3.10 -9.96
C ALA A 76 16.42 2.83 -10.92
N THR A 77 17.55 2.36 -10.38
CA THR A 77 18.76 2.09 -11.18
C THR A 77 18.55 0.96 -12.17
N THR A 78 17.92 -0.14 -11.74
CA THR A 78 17.63 -1.29 -12.59
C THR A 78 16.57 -0.95 -13.63
N ALA A 79 15.49 -0.26 -13.25
CA ALA A 79 14.43 0.15 -14.18
C ALA A 79 14.99 1.08 -15.28
N LEU A 80 15.84 2.05 -14.92
CA LEU A 80 16.47 2.95 -15.87
C LEU A 80 17.38 2.23 -16.88
N ARG A 81 18.04 1.12 -16.47
CA ARG A 81 18.87 0.30 -17.37
C ARG A 81 18.07 -0.33 -18.52
N TYR A 82 16.79 -0.64 -18.29
CA TYR A 82 15.90 -1.27 -19.25
C TYR A 82 14.88 -0.30 -19.86
N ALA A 83 14.89 0.97 -19.46
CA ALA A 83 13.98 1.97 -19.98
C ALA A 83 14.19 2.14 -21.50
N PRO A 84 13.12 2.20 -22.31
CA PRO A 84 13.27 2.51 -23.72
C PRO A 84 13.82 3.93 -23.89
N CYS A 85 14.53 4.17 -25.00
CA CYS A 85 15.07 5.49 -25.33
C CYS A 85 14.02 6.33 -26.06
N PHE A 86 13.79 7.57 -25.61
CA PHE A 86 12.74 8.45 -26.14
C PHE A 86 13.25 9.87 -26.46
N PRO A 87 14.11 10.03 -27.47
CA PRO A 87 14.61 11.35 -27.86
C PRO A 87 13.45 12.28 -28.28
N PRO A 88 13.51 13.59 -27.95
CA PRO A 88 14.62 14.31 -27.31
C PRO A 88 14.61 14.27 -25.77
N ARG A 89 13.59 13.67 -25.14
CA ARG A 89 13.42 13.72 -23.68
C ARG A 89 14.23 12.61 -22.99
N LYS A 90 14.99 13.00 -21.98
CA LYS A 90 15.69 12.05 -21.11
C LYS A 90 14.67 11.37 -20.19
N VAL A 91 14.84 10.07 -20.00
CA VAL A 91 14.13 9.30 -18.97
C VAL A 91 14.85 9.46 -17.63
N GLU A 92 14.10 9.75 -16.58
CA GLU A 92 14.58 9.94 -15.21
C GLU A 92 13.71 9.15 -14.22
N VAL A 93 14.38 8.42 -13.31
CA VAL A 93 13.74 7.74 -12.19
C VAL A 93 14.46 8.15 -10.90
N LYS A 94 13.81 8.95 -10.06
CA LYS A 94 14.36 9.52 -8.82
C LYS A 94 14.03 8.65 -7.60
N PRO A 95 15.02 8.02 -6.94
CA PRO A 95 14.78 7.19 -5.78
C PRO A 95 14.81 7.98 -4.46
N PHE A 96 13.89 7.67 -3.55
CA PHE A 96 13.87 8.14 -2.17
C PHE A 96 13.88 6.92 -1.23
N HIS A 97 14.92 6.79 -0.41
CA HIS A 97 14.96 5.77 0.63
C HIS A 97 14.53 6.40 1.96
N ALA A 98 13.22 6.37 2.22
CA ALA A 98 12.61 7.00 3.37
C ALA A 98 11.16 6.52 3.53
N SER A 99 10.57 6.75 4.70
CA SER A 99 9.12 6.63 4.87
C SER A 99 8.40 7.78 4.19
N ILE A 100 7.27 7.50 3.55
CA ILE A 100 6.37 8.55 3.03
C ILE A 100 5.75 9.42 4.13
N THR A 101 5.83 8.97 5.39
CA THR A 101 5.39 9.74 6.57
C THR A 101 6.46 10.69 7.10
N ASP A 102 7.68 10.69 6.52
CA ASP A 102 8.71 11.65 6.88
C ASP A 102 8.24 13.08 6.53
N PRO A 103 8.40 14.08 7.41
CA PRO A 103 7.95 15.45 7.18
C PRO A 103 8.50 16.11 5.90
N THR A 104 9.57 15.57 5.32
CA THR A 104 10.14 16.03 4.04
C THR A 104 9.18 15.82 2.86
N PHE A 105 8.25 14.85 2.94
CA PHE A 105 7.28 14.53 1.89
C PHE A 105 5.91 15.13 2.17
N ASP A 106 5.89 16.44 2.38
CA ASP A 106 4.71 17.21 2.71
C ASP A 106 3.80 17.53 1.49
N VAL A 107 2.81 18.38 1.72
CA VAL A 107 1.87 18.89 0.71
C VAL A 107 2.62 19.55 -0.46
N ASP A 108 3.71 20.28 -0.20
CA ASP A 108 4.49 20.96 -1.25
C ASP A 108 5.39 20.00 -2.03
N PHE A 109 5.74 18.84 -1.45
CA PHE A 109 6.29 17.72 -2.21
C PHE A 109 5.26 17.13 -3.18
N ILE A 110 4.07 16.79 -2.69
CA ILE A 110 3.05 16.09 -3.49
C ILE A 110 2.50 16.96 -4.64
N LYS A 111 2.35 18.28 -4.45
CA LYS A 111 1.92 19.23 -5.50
C LYS A 111 2.76 19.19 -6.79
N ARG A 112 4.00 18.68 -6.73
CA ARG A 112 4.91 18.62 -7.89
C ARG A 112 4.53 17.54 -8.90
N PHE A 113 3.66 16.61 -8.51
CA PHE A 113 3.29 15.44 -9.30
C PHE A 113 1.90 15.59 -9.87
N ARG A 114 1.73 15.14 -11.11
CA ARG A 114 0.42 15.11 -11.78
C ARG A 114 -0.42 13.90 -11.35
N LEU A 115 0.24 12.84 -10.87
CA LEU A 115 -0.41 11.62 -10.40
C LEU A 115 0.47 10.92 -9.36
N VAL A 116 -0.16 10.41 -8.31
CA VAL A 116 0.45 9.53 -7.31
C VAL A 116 -0.07 8.11 -7.48
N VAL A 117 0.80 7.11 -7.42
CA VAL A 117 0.42 5.69 -7.47
C VAL A 117 0.91 5.00 -6.19
N SER A 118 -0.02 4.54 -5.37
CA SER A 118 0.23 3.84 -4.10
C SER A 118 0.30 2.33 -4.31
N ALA A 119 1.44 1.76 -3.97
CA ALA A 119 1.76 0.33 -4.02
C ALA A 119 2.19 -0.19 -2.63
N LEU A 120 1.53 0.31 -1.59
CA LEU A 120 1.82 0.08 -0.18
C LEU A 120 1.07 -1.13 0.40
N ASP A 121 1.63 -1.74 1.44
CA ASP A 121 1.05 -2.84 2.21
C ASP A 121 0.52 -2.42 3.59
N ASN A 122 0.90 -1.23 4.07
CA ASN A 122 0.46 -0.66 5.33
C ASN A 122 -0.73 0.31 5.16
N ALA A 123 -1.80 0.09 5.94
CA ALA A 123 -3.00 0.91 5.92
C ALA A 123 -2.75 2.36 6.37
N ASP A 124 -1.89 2.59 7.38
CA ASP A 124 -1.64 3.94 7.90
C ASP A 124 -0.88 4.81 6.90
N ALA A 125 0.11 4.22 6.20
CA ALA A 125 0.82 4.90 5.12
C ALA A 125 -0.11 5.21 3.94
N ARG A 126 -1.03 4.30 3.57
CA ARG A 126 -2.06 4.56 2.55
C ARG A 126 -2.98 5.71 2.94
N SER A 127 -3.45 5.74 4.19
CA SER A 127 -4.25 6.85 4.73
C SER A 127 -3.48 8.18 4.76
N HIS A 128 -2.18 8.14 5.05
CA HIS A 128 -1.32 9.33 5.00
C HIS A 128 -1.21 9.88 3.57
N VAL A 129 -0.88 9.04 2.59
CA VAL A 129 -0.80 9.44 1.16
C VAL A 129 -2.15 9.94 0.66
N ASN A 130 -3.24 9.24 0.99
CA ASN A 130 -4.60 9.67 0.68
C ASN A 130 -4.86 11.11 1.15
N ARG A 131 -4.57 11.42 2.41
CA ARG A 131 -4.74 12.77 2.97
C ARG A 131 -3.90 13.82 2.24
N LEU A 132 -2.64 13.51 1.91
CA LEU A 132 -1.79 14.43 1.16
C LEU A 132 -2.36 14.71 -0.24
N CYS A 133 -2.73 13.67 -0.99
CA CYS A 133 -3.32 13.80 -2.33
C CYS A 133 -4.64 14.60 -2.32
N LEU A 134 -5.50 14.37 -1.32
CA LEU A 134 -6.72 15.17 -1.13
C LEU A 134 -6.42 16.64 -0.78
N ALA A 135 -5.37 16.89 0.00
CA ALA A 135 -4.96 18.26 0.36
C ALA A 135 -4.44 19.03 -0.86
N THR A 136 -3.75 18.36 -1.79
CA THR A 136 -3.17 18.96 -3.00
C THR A 136 -4.06 18.88 -4.23
N ASN A 137 -5.21 18.20 -4.15
CA ASN A 137 -6.06 17.84 -5.29
C ASN A 137 -5.30 17.02 -6.36
N THR A 138 -4.26 16.29 -5.96
CA THR A 138 -3.50 15.41 -6.86
C THR A 138 -4.22 14.08 -7.00
N PRO A 139 -4.53 13.61 -8.22
CA PRO A 139 -5.07 12.27 -8.43
C PRO A 139 -4.21 11.19 -7.79
N MET A 140 -4.86 10.19 -7.19
CA MET A 140 -4.19 9.03 -6.60
C MET A 140 -4.76 7.74 -7.18
N ILE A 141 -3.89 6.80 -7.57
CA ILE A 141 -4.27 5.42 -7.85
C ILE A 141 -3.78 4.57 -6.70
N ASP A 142 -4.69 3.87 -6.05
CA ASP A 142 -4.39 3.00 -4.93
C ASP A 142 -4.50 1.54 -5.35
N CYS A 143 -3.41 0.79 -5.14
CA CYS A 143 -3.27 -0.60 -5.58
C CYS A 143 -3.09 -1.52 -4.38
N GLY A 144 -3.58 -2.75 -4.47
CA GLY A 144 -3.27 -3.78 -3.48
C GLY A 144 -3.47 -5.19 -4.01
N THR A 145 -2.75 -6.14 -3.43
CA THR A 145 -2.84 -7.56 -3.75
C THR A 145 -2.86 -8.42 -2.49
N ARG A 146 -3.52 -9.57 -2.58
CA ARG A 146 -3.50 -10.65 -1.59
C ARG A 146 -3.62 -11.98 -2.31
N GLY A 147 -2.52 -12.74 -2.35
CA GLY A 147 -2.46 -14.02 -3.06
C GLY A 147 -2.77 -13.84 -4.55
N ARG A 148 -3.95 -14.33 -4.96
CA ARG A 148 -4.45 -14.27 -6.35
C ARG A 148 -5.47 -13.16 -6.60
N VAL A 149 -5.86 -12.40 -5.57
CA VAL A 149 -6.80 -11.28 -5.68
C VAL A 149 -6.05 -9.95 -5.59
N GLY A 150 -6.62 -8.91 -6.16
CA GLY A 150 -6.13 -7.55 -6.02
C GLY A 150 -7.13 -6.54 -6.57
N GLN A 151 -6.86 -5.27 -6.35
CA GLN A 151 -7.71 -4.16 -6.77
C GLN A 151 -6.88 -2.95 -7.19
N VAL A 152 -7.48 -2.12 -8.03
CA VAL A 152 -7.00 -0.79 -8.41
C VAL A 152 -8.16 0.18 -8.22
N THR A 153 -7.96 1.20 -7.38
CA THR A 153 -8.97 2.23 -7.11
C THR A 153 -8.42 3.60 -7.45
N VAL A 154 -9.21 4.39 -8.16
CA VAL A 154 -8.89 5.79 -8.48
C VAL A 154 -9.51 6.67 -7.41
N ILE A 155 -8.71 7.58 -6.83
CA ILE A 155 -9.12 8.53 -5.81
C ILE A 155 -8.95 9.95 -6.36
N LEU A 156 -10.07 10.65 -6.51
CA LEU A 156 -10.18 12.03 -6.96
C LEU A 156 -11.01 12.81 -5.94
N LYS A 157 -10.45 13.90 -5.41
CA LYS A 157 -11.14 14.75 -4.43
C LYS A 157 -12.48 15.21 -4.99
N ALA A 158 -13.53 15.07 -4.19
CA ALA A 158 -14.91 15.45 -4.53
C ALA A 158 -15.53 14.75 -5.75
N LYS A 159 -14.84 13.80 -6.41
CA LYS A 159 -15.38 13.01 -7.54
C LYS A 159 -15.55 11.53 -7.19
N THR A 160 -14.66 10.96 -6.37
CA THR A 160 -14.75 9.56 -5.91
C THR A 160 -14.73 9.49 -4.38
N GLU A 161 -15.03 8.31 -3.83
CA GLU A 161 -14.70 8.04 -2.43
C GLU A 161 -13.18 8.09 -2.22
N CYS A 162 -12.75 8.50 -1.03
CA CYS A 162 -11.35 8.45 -0.63
C CYS A 162 -11.05 7.14 0.11
N TYR A 163 -9.76 6.85 0.29
CA TYR A 163 -9.30 5.62 0.96
C TYR A 163 -9.94 5.41 2.34
N ASP A 164 -10.20 6.49 3.08
CA ASP A 164 -10.74 6.47 4.45
C ASP A 164 -12.25 6.69 4.52
N CYS A 165 -12.97 6.73 3.39
CA CYS A 165 -14.44 6.89 3.40
C CYS A 165 -15.17 5.68 3.99
N LEU A 166 -14.62 4.48 3.82
CA LEU A 166 -15.18 3.24 4.34
C LEU A 166 -14.41 2.79 5.59
N PRO A 167 -15.10 2.35 6.66
CA PRO A 167 -14.44 1.85 7.85
C PRO A 167 -13.59 0.62 7.52
N ARG A 168 -12.34 0.64 7.97
CA ARG A 168 -11.45 -0.51 7.82
C ARG A 168 -11.89 -1.63 8.78
N PRO A 169 -11.79 -2.90 8.39
CA PRO A 169 -11.89 -3.99 9.34
C PRO A 169 -10.87 -3.74 10.46
N ALA A 170 -11.34 -3.66 11.71
CA ALA A 170 -10.45 -3.50 12.84
C ALA A 170 -9.49 -4.70 12.90
N GLU A 171 -8.24 -4.45 13.25
CA GLU A 171 -7.34 -5.56 13.59
C GLU A 171 -7.94 -6.34 14.76
N GLN A 172 -7.86 -7.67 14.68
CA GLN A 172 -8.41 -8.53 15.72
C GLN A 172 -7.62 -8.33 17.02
N GLN A 173 -8.23 -7.65 17.98
CA GLN A 173 -7.70 -7.46 19.33
C GLN A 173 -8.21 -8.58 20.24
N TYR A 174 -7.32 -9.08 21.09
CA TYR A 174 -7.64 -10.10 22.09
C TYR A 174 -7.52 -9.49 23.48
N ALA A 175 -8.42 -9.86 24.39
CA ALA A 175 -8.38 -9.37 25.77
C ALA A 175 -7.09 -9.82 26.48
N SER A 176 -6.50 -8.96 27.32
CA SER A 176 -5.26 -9.25 28.06
C SER A 176 -5.39 -10.52 28.91
N CYS A 177 -6.53 -10.72 29.58
CA CYS A 177 -6.82 -11.91 30.38
C CYS A 177 -6.75 -13.21 29.54
N THR A 178 -7.24 -13.19 28.30
CA THR A 178 -7.16 -14.33 27.37
C THR A 178 -5.71 -14.63 26.97
N ILE A 179 -4.89 -13.59 26.75
CA ILE A 179 -3.48 -13.77 26.41
C ILE A 179 -2.67 -14.28 27.62
N ARG A 180 -2.92 -13.73 28.81
CA ARG A 180 -2.12 -13.94 30.04
C ARG A 180 -2.51 -15.21 30.78
N ASN A 181 -3.81 -15.50 30.93
CA ASN A 181 -4.32 -16.54 31.81
C ASN A 181 -4.96 -17.71 31.06
N THR A 182 -5.80 -17.46 30.06
CA THR A 182 -6.70 -18.47 29.47
C THR A 182 -6.63 -18.55 27.94
N PRO A 183 -5.44 -18.79 27.33
CA PRO A 183 -5.33 -18.92 25.89
C PRO A 183 -6.10 -20.15 25.39
N SER A 184 -7.09 -19.93 24.52
CA SER A 184 -7.88 -21.00 23.88
C SER A 184 -7.51 -21.33 22.44
N GLN A 185 -6.62 -20.55 21.80
CA GLN A 185 -6.18 -20.75 20.42
C GLN A 185 -4.67 -20.52 20.29
N PRO A 186 -3.98 -21.20 19.36
CA PRO A 186 -2.54 -21.00 19.15
C PRO A 186 -2.14 -19.54 18.91
N ILE A 187 -2.99 -18.73 18.26
CA ILE A 187 -2.74 -17.30 18.03
C ILE A 187 -2.58 -16.52 19.34
N HIS A 188 -3.27 -16.90 20.42
CA HIS A 188 -3.09 -16.26 21.73
C HIS A 188 -1.68 -16.54 22.29
N CYS A 189 -1.15 -17.75 22.07
CA CYS A 189 0.21 -18.12 22.44
C CYS A 189 1.26 -17.38 21.59
N ILE A 190 0.96 -17.12 20.31
CA ILE A 190 1.83 -16.32 19.43
C ILE A 190 1.92 -14.88 19.94
N ILE A 191 0.78 -14.25 20.24
CA ILE A 191 0.73 -12.89 20.78
C ILE A 191 1.47 -12.82 22.11
N TRP A 192 1.22 -13.77 23.03
CA TRP A 192 1.95 -13.86 24.29
C TRP A 192 3.47 -13.97 24.08
N SER A 193 3.91 -14.73 23.08
CA SER A 193 5.35 -14.88 22.78
C SER A 193 5.95 -13.58 22.22
N LYS A 194 5.19 -12.78 21.46
CA LYS A 194 5.61 -11.45 21.00
C LYS A 194 5.75 -10.47 22.16
N PHE A 195 4.77 -10.47 23.06
CA PHE A 195 4.81 -9.69 24.30
C PHE A 195 6.02 -10.07 25.16
N LEU A 196 6.29 -11.38 25.27
CA LEU A 196 7.47 -11.87 25.98
C LEU A 196 8.78 -11.39 25.31
N PHE A 197 8.85 -11.39 23.97
CA PHE A 197 10.02 -10.86 23.25
C PHE A 197 10.25 -9.39 23.60
N ASN A 198 9.20 -8.56 23.53
CA ASN A 198 9.29 -7.12 23.79
C ASN A 198 9.66 -6.84 25.26
N GLN A 199 9.09 -7.56 26.22
CA GLN A 199 9.46 -7.40 27.64
C GLN A 199 10.91 -7.79 27.96
N LEU A 200 11.49 -8.73 27.21
CA LEU A 200 12.86 -9.21 27.47
C LEU A 200 13.93 -8.42 26.74
N PHE A 201 13.65 -8.04 25.49
CA PHE A 201 14.64 -7.50 24.57
C PHE A 201 14.22 -6.16 23.96
N GLY A 202 12.93 -5.87 23.93
CA GLY A 202 12.37 -4.66 23.33
C GLY A 202 12.14 -3.53 24.33
N LEU A 203 11.34 -2.56 23.90
CA LEU A 203 10.81 -1.53 24.78
C LEU A 203 9.64 -2.14 25.55
N ALA A 204 9.70 -2.09 26.88
CA ALA A 204 8.62 -2.58 27.73
C ALA A 204 7.37 -1.72 27.55
N ASP A 205 6.25 -2.35 27.26
CA ASP A 205 4.91 -1.76 27.23
C ASP A 205 4.05 -2.46 28.29
N ASP A 206 3.47 -1.68 29.22
CA ASP A 206 2.64 -2.19 30.31
C ASP A 206 1.39 -2.93 29.79
N SER A 207 0.93 -2.62 28.58
CA SER A 207 -0.18 -3.32 27.92
C SER A 207 0.18 -4.71 27.38
N GLU A 208 1.48 -5.00 27.28
CA GLU A 208 2.03 -6.27 26.79
C GLU A 208 2.56 -7.16 27.94
N ASP A 209 1.98 -7.06 29.13
CA ASP A 209 2.41 -7.89 30.25
C ASP A 209 2.07 -9.38 30.05
N VAL A 210 3.07 -10.25 30.27
CA VAL A 210 2.94 -11.71 30.13
C VAL A 210 2.70 -12.43 31.44
N SER A 211 2.86 -11.74 32.58
CA SER A 211 2.69 -12.28 33.93
C SER A 211 1.22 -12.66 34.16
N PRO A 212 0.84 -13.64 34.99
CA PRO A 212 -0.58 -13.92 35.26
C PRO A 212 -1.33 -12.70 35.85
N GLU A 213 -2.57 -12.41 35.44
CA GLU A 213 -3.41 -11.39 36.09
C GLU A 213 -4.00 -11.97 37.38
N GLU A 214 -3.73 -11.35 38.54
CA GLU A 214 -4.22 -11.80 39.85
C GLU A 214 -5.75 -11.66 40.01
N THR A 215 -6.41 -10.84 39.19
CA THR A 215 -7.84 -10.52 39.32
C THR A 215 -8.78 -11.52 38.65
N ASP A 216 -8.27 -12.51 37.92
CA ASP A 216 -9.10 -13.51 37.26
C ASP A 216 -9.41 -14.68 38.21
N ALA A 217 -10.46 -14.50 39.02
CA ALA A 217 -10.96 -15.46 40.00
C ALA A 217 -11.38 -16.82 39.40
N THR A 218 -11.27 -17.01 38.08
CA THR A 218 -11.61 -18.26 37.38
C THR A 218 -10.41 -19.21 37.22
N ALA A 219 -9.17 -18.77 37.43
CA ALA A 219 -7.98 -19.58 37.21
C ALA A 219 -7.52 -20.42 38.43
N ALA A 220 -8.17 -20.25 39.59
CA ALA A 220 -7.65 -20.78 40.86
C ALA A 220 -7.96 -22.27 41.13
N ASP A 221 -8.97 -22.89 40.52
CA ASP A 221 -9.55 -24.13 41.09
C ASP A 221 -9.72 -25.38 40.19
N ASN A 222 -9.22 -25.45 38.94
CA ASN A 222 -9.57 -26.59 38.05
C ASN A 222 -8.43 -27.33 37.32
N TYR A 223 -7.20 -27.37 37.87
CA TYR A 223 -6.16 -28.29 37.37
C TYR A 223 -5.81 -29.37 38.41
N GLU A 224 -6.76 -30.29 38.66
CA GLU A 224 -6.42 -31.62 39.17
C GLU A 224 -5.83 -32.43 38.01
N LEU A 225 -4.51 -32.64 38.05
CA LEU A 225 -3.80 -33.48 37.08
C LEU A 225 -4.13 -34.95 37.33
N SER A 226 -4.81 -35.58 36.37
CA SER A 226 -4.89 -37.04 36.31
C SER A 226 -3.49 -37.62 36.11
N GLU A 227 -3.05 -38.45 37.06
CA GLU A 227 -1.91 -39.35 36.88
C GLU A 227 -2.31 -40.47 35.91
N GLU A 228 -2.43 -40.18 34.62
CA GLU A 228 -2.48 -41.25 33.62
C GLU A 228 -1.05 -41.70 33.31
N ALA A 229 -0.61 -42.70 34.07
CA ALA A 229 0.55 -43.51 33.77
C ALA A 229 0.29 -44.29 32.46
N THR A 230 0.77 -43.76 31.33
CA THR A 230 0.90 -44.55 30.11
C THR A 230 2.15 -45.42 30.24
N ASP A 231 1.92 -46.68 30.58
CA ASP A 231 2.89 -47.77 30.68
C ASP A 231 3.37 -48.16 29.27
N SER A 232 4.31 -47.38 28.71
CA SER A 232 5.19 -47.77 27.60
C SER A 232 6.12 -46.61 27.21
N GLY A 233 7.40 -46.67 27.57
CA GLY A 233 8.36 -45.64 27.13
C GLY A 233 9.76 -45.90 27.67
N ASN A 234 10.79 -45.72 26.84
CA ASN A 234 12.18 -46.05 27.17
C ASN A 234 12.69 -45.25 28.39
N ALA A 235 13.82 -45.67 29.00
CA ALA A 235 14.42 -44.99 30.17
C ALA A 235 14.68 -43.48 29.97
N ALA A 236 14.75 -43.01 28.72
CA ALA A 236 14.82 -41.59 28.37
C ALA A 236 13.51 -40.84 28.68
N ASP A 237 12.36 -41.45 28.39
CA ASP A 237 11.03 -40.86 28.62
C ASP A 237 10.77 -40.72 30.14
N LEU A 238 11.15 -41.73 30.92
CA LEU A 238 11.02 -41.70 32.37
C LEU A 238 11.91 -40.63 33.01
N LYS A 239 13.17 -40.51 32.54
CA LYS A 239 14.07 -39.44 32.98
C LYS A 239 13.52 -38.08 32.60
N MET A 240 12.99 -37.94 31.39
CA MET A 240 12.37 -36.70 30.93
C MET A 240 11.22 -36.30 31.84
N GLN A 241 10.25 -37.20 32.07
CA GLN A 241 9.11 -36.95 32.94
C GLN A 241 9.50 -36.51 34.37
N GLN A 242 10.51 -37.17 34.96
CA GLN A 242 11.04 -36.77 36.27
C GLN A 242 11.67 -35.37 36.23
N TRP A 243 12.42 -35.07 35.17
CA TRP A 243 13.03 -33.77 34.96
C TRP A 243 11.97 -32.67 34.79
N THR A 244 10.94 -32.90 33.97
CA THR A 244 9.84 -31.95 33.76
C THR A 244 9.09 -31.68 35.05
N SER A 245 8.79 -32.71 35.84
CA SER A 245 8.11 -32.57 37.13
C SER A 245 8.93 -31.73 38.12
N LYS A 246 10.22 -32.05 38.28
CA LYS A 246 11.11 -31.33 39.20
C LYS A 246 11.33 -29.87 38.79
N LEU A 247 11.50 -29.62 37.48
CA LEU A 247 11.59 -28.26 36.96
C LEU A 247 10.30 -27.50 37.21
N ARG A 248 9.12 -28.06 36.88
CA ARG A 248 7.81 -27.40 37.10
C ARG A 248 7.63 -26.93 38.54
N GLN A 249 7.90 -27.81 39.52
CA GLN A 249 7.78 -27.45 40.94
C GLN A 249 8.77 -26.35 41.35
N THR A 250 10.01 -26.43 40.86
CA THR A 250 11.06 -25.45 41.17
C THR A 250 10.76 -24.09 40.55
N PHE A 251 10.32 -24.06 39.29
CA PHE A 251 9.97 -22.83 38.58
C PHE A 251 8.77 -22.15 39.17
N ARG A 252 7.71 -22.88 39.55
CA ARG A 252 6.52 -22.25 40.15
C ARG A 252 6.87 -21.56 41.46
N LYS A 253 7.62 -22.23 42.34
CA LYS A 253 8.12 -21.61 43.59
C LYS A 253 8.99 -20.39 43.31
N TYR A 254 9.91 -20.50 42.36
CA TYR A 254 10.78 -19.39 41.99
C TYR A 254 10.00 -18.21 41.39
N ALA A 255 9.03 -18.49 40.51
CA ALA A 255 8.15 -17.49 39.91
C ALA A 255 7.40 -16.70 40.98
N THR A 256 6.85 -17.37 42.00
CA THR A 256 6.25 -16.69 43.14
C THR A 256 7.25 -15.80 43.90
N ILE A 257 8.48 -16.28 44.13
CA ILE A 257 9.53 -15.50 44.81
C ILE A 257 9.93 -14.24 44.02
N VAL A 258 9.92 -14.31 42.69
CA VAL A 258 10.28 -13.18 41.82
C VAL A 258 9.08 -12.41 41.29
N ASN A 259 7.91 -12.58 41.88
CA ASN A 259 6.66 -11.93 41.47
C ASN A 259 6.35 -12.07 39.97
N TYR A 260 6.59 -13.27 39.44
CA TYR A 260 6.41 -13.63 38.03
C TYR A 260 7.21 -12.81 37.00
N ASP A 261 8.24 -12.06 37.44
CA ASP A 261 9.16 -11.33 36.57
C ASP A 261 9.73 -12.25 35.46
N PRO A 262 9.35 -12.04 34.18
CA PRO A 262 9.72 -12.92 33.09
C PRO A 262 11.24 -13.00 32.87
N LYS A 263 11.94 -11.87 33.04
CA LYS A 263 13.40 -11.78 32.89
C LYS A 263 14.08 -12.64 33.94
N ARG A 264 13.68 -12.52 35.22
CA ARG A 264 14.25 -13.32 36.31
C ARG A 264 13.93 -14.80 36.17
N ILE A 265 12.71 -15.15 35.77
CA ILE A 265 12.31 -16.55 35.51
C ILE A 265 13.19 -17.13 34.42
N LEU A 266 13.34 -16.44 33.30
CA LEU A 266 14.10 -16.95 32.16
C LEU A 266 15.60 -17.00 32.43
N GLU A 267 16.17 -16.06 33.18
CA GLU A 267 17.56 -16.17 33.66
C GLU A 267 17.77 -17.45 34.47
N ARG A 268 16.78 -17.86 35.27
CA ARG A 268 16.83 -19.13 36.00
C ARG A 268 16.67 -20.33 35.07
N VAL A 269 15.78 -20.25 34.07
CA VAL A 269 15.59 -21.32 33.06
C VAL A 269 16.89 -21.58 32.30
N VAL A 270 17.50 -20.54 31.74
CA VAL A 270 18.73 -20.64 30.94
C VAL A 270 19.89 -21.21 31.75
N LYS A 271 19.92 -20.96 33.07
CA LYS A 271 20.94 -21.53 33.99
C LYS A 271 20.67 -22.99 34.38
N LEU A 272 19.40 -23.41 34.41
CA LEU A 272 19.01 -24.77 34.81
C LEU A 272 19.02 -25.76 33.64
N VAL A 273 18.82 -25.26 32.41
CA VAL A 273 18.69 -26.07 31.22
C VAL A 273 19.99 -26.01 30.41
N ASP A 274 20.77 -27.10 30.47
CA ASP A 274 22.00 -27.27 29.70
C ASP A 274 21.76 -27.95 28.33
N LEU A 275 20.50 -27.97 27.87
CA LEU A 275 20.14 -28.49 26.55
C LEU A 275 20.63 -27.53 25.47
N THR A 276 21.29 -28.08 24.46
CA THR A 276 21.65 -27.38 23.22
C THR A 276 20.91 -28.02 22.05
N VAL A 277 20.78 -27.29 20.94
CA VAL A 277 20.18 -27.80 19.70
C VAL A 277 20.94 -28.98 19.07
N ASN A 278 22.09 -29.37 19.64
CA ASN A 278 22.91 -30.50 19.19
C ASN A 278 22.63 -31.81 19.93
N GLU A 279 21.80 -31.80 20.97
CA GLU A 279 21.48 -32.99 21.76
C GLU A 279 20.66 -34.03 20.96
N PRO A 280 20.75 -35.32 21.29
CA PRO A 280 19.91 -36.34 20.65
C PRO A 280 18.42 -36.01 20.80
N GLY A 281 17.70 -35.97 19.68
CA GLY A 281 16.26 -35.64 19.63
C GLY A 281 15.94 -34.16 19.41
N THR A 282 16.92 -33.26 19.39
CA THR A 282 16.74 -31.84 19.02
C THR A 282 17.04 -31.55 17.55
N GLN A 283 17.56 -32.52 16.81
CA GLN A 283 17.97 -32.37 15.42
C GLN A 283 16.81 -32.61 14.45
N TRP A 284 16.83 -31.93 13.30
CA TRP A 284 15.94 -32.19 12.16
C TRP A 284 16.70 -32.93 11.07
N THR A 285 15.99 -33.71 10.25
CA THR A 285 16.63 -34.45 9.15
C THR A 285 17.16 -33.51 8.07
N ASN A 286 16.47 -32.39 7.85
CA ASN A 286 16.79 -31.35 6.87
C ASN A 286 16.12 -30.02 7.29
N TRP A 287 16.40 -28.95 6.55
CA TRP A 287 15.85 -27.62 6.85
C TRP A 287 14.32 -27.53 6.63
N LEU A 288 13.76 -28.27 5.66
CA LEU A 288 12.31 -28.26 5.38
C LEU A 288 11.53 -28.92 6.52
N ASP A 289 12.07 -30.01 7.07
CA ASP A 289 11.53 -30.67 8.27
C ASP A 289 11.47 -29.72 9.47
N ARG A 290 12.40 -28.77 9.57
CA ARG A 290 12.38 -27.74 10.61
C ARG A 290 11.29 -26.69 10.38
N GLU A 291 10.99 -26.37 9.12
CA GLU A 291 9.99 -25.36 8.78
C GLU A 291 8.56 -25.91 8.81
N GLU A 292 8.31 -27.08 8.19
CA GLU A 292 6.97 -27.60 7.93
C GLU A 292 6.41 -28.53 9.02
N LYS A 293 7.27 -29.18 9.81
CA LYS A 293 6.82 -30.12 10.85
C LYS A 293 6.70 -29.43 12.22
N PRO A 294 5.65 -29.73 13.00
CA PRO A 294 5.58 -29.31 14.39
C PRO A 294 6.78 -29.83 15.19
N TRP A 295 7.39 -28.95 15.97
CA TRP A 295 8.54 -29.30 16.82
C TRP A 295 8.07 -30.10 18.03
N ASN A 296 8.85 -31.12 18.40
CA ASN A 296 8.62 -31.81 19.67
C ASN A 296 9.07 -30.92 20.85
N LEU A 297 8.66 -31.27 22.07
CA LEU A 297 8.93 -30.44 23.25
C LEU A 297 10.43 -30.25 23.52
N LEU A 298 11.26 -31.26 23.22
CA LEU A 298 12.71 -31.19 23.39
C LEU A 298 13.34 -30.19 22.41
N GLN A 299 12.91 -30.23 21.15
CA GLN A 299 13.29 -29.26 20.12
C GLN A 299 12.89 -27.84 20.53
N CYS A 300 11.65 -27.63 21.00
CA CYS A 300 11.19 -26.33 21.48
C CYS A 300 12.04 -25.81 22.64
N ILE A 301 12.36 -26.64 23.64
CA ILE A 301 13.21 -26.24 24.78
C ILE A 301 14.61 -25.86 24.31
N ALA A 302 15.21 -26.68 23.43
CA ALA A 302 16.56 -26.43 22.93
C ALA A 302 16.64 -25.12 22.13
N VAL A 303 15.68 -24.86 21.24
CA VAL A 303 15.62 -23.62 20.45
C VAL A 303 15.28 -22.41 21.33
N ALA A 304 14.41 -22.56 22.33
CA ALA A 304 14.12 -21.48 23.29
C ALA A 304 15.39 -21.02 24.01
N VAL A 305 16.21 -21.96 24.49
CA VAL A 305 17.47 -21.65 25.17
C VAL A 305 18.50 -21.03 24.23
N ASP A 306 18.63 -21.55 23.01
CA ASP A 306 19.59 -21.05 22.02
C ASP A 306 19.23 -19.64 21.54
N SER A 307 17.96 -19.41 21.17
CA SER A 307 17.46 -18.09 20.75
C SER A 307 17.59 -17.05 21.87
N LEU A 308 17.29 -17.39 23.13
CA LEU A 308 17.51 -16.52 24.29
C LEU A 308 18.99 -16.10 24.43
N ARG A 309 19.92 -17.05 24.33
CA ARG A 309 21.37 -16.76 24.43
C ARG A 309 21.84 -15.87 23.29
N SER A 310 21.38 -16.14 22.07
CA SER A 310 21.73 -15.37 20.87
C SER A 310 21.18 -13.95 20.94
N LEU A 311 19.89 -13.77 21.27
CA LEU A 311 19.27 -12.45 21.43
C LEU A 311 19.89 -11.65 22.57
N LYS A 312 20.17 -12.29 23.72
CA LYS A 312 20.89 -11.62 24.82
C LYS A 312 22.26 -11.12 24.38
N LYS A 313 23.05 -11.93 23.66
CA LYS A 313 24.35 -11.52 23.14
C LYS A 313 24.24 -10.35 22.16
N ARG A 314 23.19 -10.32 21.32
CA ARG A 314 22.91 -9.19 20.41
C ARG A 314 22.56 -7.93 21.17
N LEU A 315 21.71 -8.04 22.20
CA LEU A 315 21.34 -6.91 23.07
C LEU A 315 22.58 -6.34 23.77
N ASP A 316 23.39 -7.19 24.41
CA ASP A 316 24.63 -6.79 25.11
C ASP A 316 25.63 -6.08 24.16
N ALA A 317 25.60 -6.38 22.86
CA ALA A 317 26.48 -5.78 21.86
C ALA A 317 26.05 -4.37 21.40
N LEU A 318 24.78 -3.99 21.60
CA LEU A 318 24.27 -2.67 21.23
C LEU A 318 24.57 -1.60 22.28
N GLY A 319 24.91 -2.00 23.51
CA GLY A 319 25.18 -1.12 24.64
C GLY A 319 23.97 -0.97 25.58
N ASP A 320 24.19 -0.26 26.68
CA ASP A 320 23.14 0.02 27.67
C ASP A 320 22.00 0.85 27.03
N ASP A 321 20.76 0.59 27.46
CA ASP A 321 19.51 1.20 26.98
C ASP A 321 19.12 0.91 25.52
N ALA A 322 19.87 0.08 24.79
CA ALA A 322 19.44 -0.40 23.48
C ALA A 322 18.32 -1.44 23.60
N CYS A 323 17.45 -1.50 22.58
CA CYS A 323 16.38 -2.49 22.46
C CYS A 323 16.48 -3.21 21.12
N LEU A 324 16.10 -4.48 21.10
CA LEU A 324 15.86 -5.24 19.89
C LEU A 324 14.40 -5.03 19.45
N THR A 325 14.19 -4.92 18.14
CA THR A 325 12.86 -4.91 17.53
C THR A 325 12.56 -6.29 16.95
N TRP A 326 11.36 -6.79 17.19
CA TRP A 326 10.93 -8.04 16.56
C TRP A 326 10.84 -7.85 15.04
N ASP A 327 11.48 -8.76 14.31
CA ASP A 327 11.46 -8.83 12.86
C ASP A 327 11.12 -10.26 12.43
N LYS A 328 10.21 -10.41 11.46
CA LYS A 328 9.81 -11.70 10.91
C LYS A 328 10.88 -12.30 10.00
N ASP A 329 11.80 -11.47 9.50
CA ASP A 329 12.91 -11.89 8.65
C ASP A 329 14.20 -12.17 9.47
N ASP A 330 14.19 -11.92 10.80
CA ASP A 330 15.23 -12.39 11.73
C ASP A 330 14.95 -13.81 12.21
N ASP A 331 15.71 -14.76 11.65
CA ASP A 331 15.57 -16.19 11.97
C ASP A 331 15.59 -16.50 13.47
N VAL A 332 16.42 -15.79 14.25
CA VAL A 332 16.55 -16.03 15.70
C VAL A 332 15.33 -15.49 16.46
N ALA A 333 14.78 -14.36 16.03
CA ALA A 333 13.54 -13.83 16.59
C ALA A 333 12.34 -14.73 16.25
N VAL A 334 12.26 -15.25 15.03
CA VAL A 334 11.22 -16.23 14.64
C VAL A 334 11.35 -17.52 15.42
N ASP A 335 12.58 -18.00 15.65
CA ASP A 335 12.85 -19.18 16.48
C ASP A 335 12.39 -18.99 17.91
N PHE A 336 12.67 -17.83 18.50
CA PHE A 336 12.18 -17.46 19.82
C PHE A 336 10.66 -17.53 19.88
N ILE A 337 9.96 -16.85 18.96
CA ILE A 337 8.48 -16.85 18.93
C ILE A 337 7.94 -18.26 18.74
N THR A 338 8.52 -19.05 17.83
CA THR A 338 8.10 -20.43 17.55
C THR A 338 8.23 -21.32 18.78
N ALA A 339 9.39 -21.28 19.44
CA ALA A 339 9.67 -22.09 20.61
C ALA A 339 8.74 -21.76 21.77
N PHE A 340 8.63 -20.47 22.14
CA PHE A 340 7.78 -20.04 23.26
C PHE A 340 6.28 -20.23 22.99
N THR A 341 5.84 -20.05 21.74
CA THR A 341 4.46 -20.32 21.33
C THR A 341 4.13 -21.78 21.56
N ASN A 342 4.95 -22.70 21.05
CA ASN A 342 4.69 -24.13 21.15
C ASN A 342 4.83 -24.66 22.59
N LEU A 343 5.76 -24.13 23.39
CA LEU A 343 5.83 -24.45 24.82
C LEU A 343 4.56 -24.04 25.56
N ARG A 344 4.04 -22.83 25.28
CA ARG A 344 2.80 -22.35 25.88
C ARG A 344 1.58 -23.12 25.37
N SER A 345 1.47 -23.37 24.07
CA SER A 345 0.41 -24.19 23.49
C SER A 345 0.36 -25.57 24.13
N HIS A 346 1.51 -26.22 24.33
CA HIS A 346 1.58 -27.50 25.05
C HIS A 346 1.05 -27.40 26.49
N ALA A 347 1.41 -26.33 27.21
CA ALA A 347 0.98 -26.12 28.60
C ALA A 347 -0.55 -25.94 28.74
N PHE A 348 -1.21 -25.42 27.70
CA PHE A 348 -2.66 -25.22 27.66
C PHE A 348 -3.40 -26.28 26.82
N HIS A 349 -2.72 -27.38 26.46
CA HIS A 349 -3.29 -28.47 25.64
C HIS A 349 -3.83 -28.00 24.27
N LEU A 350 -3.20 -27.00 23.68
CA LEU A 350 -3.49 -26.49 22.35
C LEU A 350 -2.65 -27.19 21.27
N PRO A 351 -3.09 -27.19 19.99
CA PRO A 351 -2.31 -27.72 18.89
C PRO A 351 -0.93 -27.06 18.77
N ILE A 352 0.10 -27.90 18.57
CA ILE A 352 1.46 -27.46 18.25
C ILE A 352 1.53 -27.16 16.76
N LEU A 353 2.04 -25.98 16.41
CA LEU A 353 2.16 -25.54 15.03
C LEU A 353 3.61 -25.66 14.55
N SER A 354 3.79 -25.75 13.24
CA SER A 354 5.10 -25.69 12.60
C SER A 354 5.71 -24.28 12.69
N ARG A 355 7.04 -24.17 12.49
CA ARG A 355 7.72 -22.87 12.43
C ARG A 355 7.14 -21.99 11.31
N PHE A 356 6.82 -22.58 10.16
CA PHE A 356 6.23 -21.87 9.02
C PHE A 356 4.84 -21.29 9.33
N GLU A 357 3.98 -22.05 10.02
CA GLU A 357 2.65 -21.55 10.41
C GLU A 357 2.77 -20.41 11.44
N ILE A 358 3.65 -20.55 12.43
CA ILE A 358 3.86 -19.53 13.46
C ILE A 358 4.47 -18.27 12.86
N SER A 359 5.48 -18.39 12.00
CA SER A 359 6.09 -17.23 11.32
C SER A 359 5.07 -16.51 10.43
N SER A 360 4.19 -17.25 9.74
CA SER A 360 3.11 -16.69 8.93
C SER A 360 2.09 -15.90 9.76
N LEU A 361 1.67 -16.45 10.90
CA LEU A 361 0.71 -15.80 11.80
C LEU A 361 1.32 -14.63 12.57
N ALA A 362 2.53 -14.79 13.11
CA ALA A 362 3.26 -13.74 13.84
C ALA A 362 3.64 -12.57 12.92
N GLY A 363 4.10 -12.92 11.71
CA GLY A 363 4.46 -12.06 10.58
C GLY A 363 3.32 -11.30 9.92
N LYS A 364 2.06 -11.69 10.20
CA LYS A 364 0.88 -11.31 9.41
C LYS A 364 1.15 -11.47 7.90
N ILE A 365 1.83 -12.55 7.51
CA ILE A 365 2.34 -12.72 6.14
C ILE A 365 1.16 -12.85 5.17
N VAL A 366 1.09 -11.90 4.24
CA VAL A 366 0.15 -11.96 3.12
C VAL A 366 0.82 -12.69 1.96
N PRO A 367 0.28 -13.82 1.49
CA PRO A 367 0.80 -14.50 0.30
C PRO A 367 0.84 -13.52 -0.87
N ALA A 368 1.90 -13.52 -1.65
CA ALA A 368 2.05 -12.62 -2.78
C ALA A 368 2.55 -13.39 -4.01
N VAL A 369 1.87 -13.21 -5.13
CA VAL A 369 2.15 -13.91 -6.38
C VAL A 369 2.57 -12.88 -7.43
N ALA A 370 3.69 -13.12 -8.12
CA ALA A 370 4.23 -12.20 -9.11
C ALA A 370 3.21 -11.85 -10.21
N THR A 371 2.46 -12.84 -10.70
CA THR A 371 1.44 -12.63 -11.74
C THR A 371 0.29 -11.73 -11.29
N ALA A 372 -0.14 -11.82 -10.03
CA ALA A 372 -1.16 -10.93 -9.49
C ALA A 372 -0.66 -9.48 -9.43
N ASN A 373 0.59 -9.28 -8.98
CA ASN A 373 1.21 -7.95 -8.96
C ASN A 373 1.33 -7.35 -10.37
N ALA A 374 1.72 -8.16 -11.37
CA ALA A 374 1.83 -7.73 -12.76
C ALA A 374 0.47 -7.33 -13.35
N VAL A 375 -0.60 -8.08 -13.09
CA VAL A 375 -1.96 -7.74 -13.54
C VAL A 375 -2.42 -6.40 -12.92
N ILE A 376 -2.23 -6.24 -11.61
CA ILE A 376 -2.62 -4.99 -10.91
C ILE A 376 -1.80 -3.80 -11.40
N ALA A 377 -0.49 -3.96 -11.63
CA ALA A 377 0.35 -2.90 -12.18
C ALA A 377 -0.05 -2.48 -13.60
N GLY A 378 -0.40 -3.43 -14.46
CA GLY A 378 -0.92 -3.15 -15.80
C GLY A 378 -2.24 -2.37 -15.76
N LEU A 379 -3.18 -2.79 -14.90
CA LEU A 379 -4.45 -2.06 -14.68
C LEU A 379 -4.20 -0.64 -14.14
N ALA A 380 -3.30 -0.48 -13.17
CA ALA A 380 -2.94 0.82 -12.61
C ALA A 380 -2.32 1.74 -13.67
N THR A 381 -1.46 1.21 -14.54
CA THR A 381 -0.84 1.96 -15.63
C THR A 381 -1.87 2.40 -16.67
N MET A 382 -2.85 1.54 -17.01
CA MET A 382 -3.96 1.95 -17.89
C MET A 382 -4.80 3.07 -17.26
N LYS A 383 -5.13 2.98 -15.96
CA LYS A 383 -5.82 4.06 -15.25
C LYS A 383 -5.00 5.35 -15.17
N ALA A 384 -3.68 5.25 -15.05
CA ALA A 384 -2.81 6.42 -15.12
C ALA A 384 -2.91 7.12 -16.48
N ILE A 385 -2.88 6.36 -17.58
CA ILE A 385 -3.02 6.92 -18.93
C ILE A 385 -4.42 7.54 -19.13
N GLU A 386 -5.48 6.87 -18.70
CA GLU A 386 -6.86 7.38 -18.77
C GLU A 386 -7.00 8.72 -18.02
N LEU A 387 -6.50 8.81 -16.78
CA LEU A 387 -6.56 10.04 -15.99
C LEU A 387 -5.78 11.20 -16.61
N LEU A 388 -4.68 10.92 -17.31
CA LEU A 388 -3.79 11.96 -17.83
C LEU A 388 -4.19 12.48 -19.19
N LYS A 389 -4.83 11.65 -20.01
CA LYS A 389 -5.46 12.06 -21.27
C LYS A 389 -6.66 12.99 -21.06
N GLY A 390 -7.20 13.03 -19.83
CA GLY A 390 -8.43 13.75 -19.50
C GLY A 390 -9.65 13.12 -20.15
N GLU A 391 -10.84 13.41 -19.63
CA GLU A 391 -12.05 13.22 -20.42
C GLU A 391 -12.07 14.33 -21.48
N LYS A 392 -12.13 13.96 -22.76
CA LYS A 392 -12.35 14.96 -23.82
C LYS A 392 -13.69 15.62 -23.52
N LEU A 393 -13.67 16.92 -23.23
CA LEU A 393 -14.90 17.68 -23.14
C LEU A 393 -15.49 17.79 -24.55
N GLU A 394 -16.53 17.00 -24.82
CA GLU A 394 -17.28 17.18 -26.05
C GLU A 394 -18.10 18.46 -25.95
N ILE A 395 -17.86 19.41 -26.86
CA ILE A 395 -18.65 20.64 -26.92
C ILE A 395 -20.15 20.32 -27.07
N SER A 396 -20.51 19.29 -27.83
CA SER A 396 -21.88 18.77 -27.94
C SER A 396 -22.50 18.50 -26.57
N ALA A 397 -21.80 17.82 -25.66
CA ALA A 397 -22.29 17.53 -24.32
C ALA A 397 -22.53 18.81 -23.50
N VAL A 398 -21.66 19.82 -23.62
CA VAL A 398 -21.86 21.14 -22.99
C VAL A 398 -23.11 21.82 -23.55
N LEU A 399 -23.29 21.84 -24.87
CA LEU A 399 -24.42 22.49 -25.53
C LEU A 399 -25.76 21.81 -25.21
N LEU A 400 -25.78 20.47 -25.23
CA LEU A 400 -26.96 19.65 -24.91
C LEU A 400 -27.34 19.80 -23.43
N LYS A 401 -26.35 19.78 -22.52
CA LYS A 401 -26.59 19.82 -21.08
C LYS A 401 -26.91 21.22 -20.56
N GLU A 402 -26.06 22.19 -20.86
CA GLU A 402 -26.11 23.52 -20.24
C GLU A 402 -26.97 24.49 -21.04
N MET A 403 -26.87 24.45 -22.39
CA MET A 403 -27.70 25.29 -23.27
C MET A 403 -29.01 24.61 -23.71
N LYS A 404 -29.23 23.35 -23.30
CA LYS A 404 -30.43 22.57 -23.60
C LYS A 404 -30.75 22.48 -25.09
N MET A 405 -29.70 22.48 -25.93
CA MET A 405 -29.83 22.20 -27.36
C MET A 405 -30.28 20.74 -27.58
N ARG A 406 -30.94 20.46 -28.70
CA ARG A 406 -31.32 19.13 -29.18
C ARG A 406 -30.39 18.65 -30.29
N SER A 407 -30.11 19.51 -31.27
CA SER A 407 -29.36 19.18 -32.49
C SER A 407 -28.40 20.34 -32.84
N PRO A 408 -27.31 20.52 -32.07
CA PRO A 408 -26.44 21.67 -32.20
C PRO A 408 -25.50 21.59 -33.41
N ASP A 409 -25.47 22.67 -34.19
CA ASP A 409 -24.41 23.01 -35.15
C ASP A 409 -23.53 24.11 -34.59
N VAL A 410 -22.21 23.97 -34.74
CA VAL A 410 -21.25 24.96 -34.24
C VAL A 410 -20.33 25.43 -35.35
N TYR A 411 -20.22 26.75 -35.47
CA TYR A 411 -19.38 27.42 -36.45
C TYR A 411 -18.32 28.24 -35.73
N PHE A 412 -17.09 28.18 -36.23
CA PHE A 412 -15.97 29.00 -35.80
C PHE A 412 -15.52 29.88 -36.96
N VAL A 413 -15.41 31.19 -36.73
CA VAL A 413 -14.84 32.12 -37.72
C VAL A 413 -13.37 32.35 -37.39
N SER A 414 -12.50 31.77 -38.22
CA SER A 414 -11.06 32.02 -38.20
C SER A 414 -10.69 33.14 -39.19
N PRO A 415 -9.50 33.76 -39.07
CA PRO A 415 -8.99 34.68 -40.09
C PRO A 415 -8.93 34.08 -41.51
N SER A 416 -8.83 32.75 -41.62
CA SER A 416 -8.84 32.01 -42.90
C SER A 416 -10.24 31.72 -43.45
N GLY A 417 -11.30 32.00 -42.71
CA GLY A 417 -12.69 31.75 -43.10
C GLY A 417 -13.51 31.10 -41.98
N ALA A 418 -14.81 30.97 -42.24
CA ALA A 418 -15.72 30.26 -41.36
C ALA A 418 -15.63 28.75 -41.60
N SER A 419 -15.50 27.99 -40.52
CA SER A 419 -15.49 26.52 -40.53
C SER A 419 -16.55 25.99 -39.57
N GLN A 420 -17.28 24.96 -39.99
CA GLN A 420 -18.15 24.21 -39.08
C GLN A 420 -17.30 23.20 -38.30
N ILE A 421 -17.50 23.15 -36.98
CA ILE A 421 -16.75 22.27 -36.07
C ILE A 421 -17.62 21.18 -35.45
N LEU A 422 -18.94 21.37 -35.46
CA LEU A 422 -19.94 20.38 -35.07
C LEU A 422 -21.11 20.45 -36.05
N SER A 423 -21.55 19.30 -36.53
CA SER A 423 -22.73 19.16 -37.40
C SER A 423 -23.76 18.28 -36.72
N SER A 424 -25.03 18.66 -36.80
CA SER A 424 -26.14 17.80 -36.37
C SER A 424 -26.40 16.63 -37.34
N GLU A 425 -25.89 16.71 -38.57
CA GLU A 425 -26.08 15.68 -39.60
C GLU A 425 -25.16 14.46 -39.33
N PRO A 426 -25.73 13.24 -39.20
CA PRO A 426 -24.94 12.03 -38.95
C PRO A 426 -23.92 11.75 -40.07
N GLY A 427 -22.66 11.51 -39.70
CA GLY A 427 -21.56 11.21 -40.63
C GLY A 427 -20.80 12.45 -41.12
N GLU A 428 -21.28 13.66 -40.86
CA GLU A 428 -20.53 14.88 -41.13
C GLU A 428 -19.53 15.18 -40.01
N LEU A 429 -18.36 15.68 -40.40
CA LEU A 429 -17.28 16.12 -39.49
C LEU A 429 -16.80 15.03 -38.51
N ASP A 430 -17.03 13.75 -38.78
CA ASP A 430 -16.54 12.63 -37.93
C ASP A 430 -15.01 12.70 -37.73
N GLU A 431 -14.27 13.15 -38.75
CA GLU A 431 -12.82 13.38 -38.67
C GLU A 431 -12.40 14.50 -37.69
N ILE A 432 -13.33 15.40 -37.36
CA ILE A 432 -13.11 16.53 -36.44
C ILE A 432 -13.47 16.13 -35.01
N LYS A 433 -14.39 15.18 -34.79
CA LYS A 433 -14.83 14.75 -33.44
C LYS A 433 -13.67 14.34 -32.53
N GLU A 434 -12.60 13.79 -33.11
CA GLU A 434 -11.41 13.38 -32.36
C GLU A 434 -10.41 14.51 -32.09
N LYS A 435 -10.57 15.68 -32.72
CA LYS A 435 -9.65 16.82 -32.57
C LYS A 435 -10.01 17.68 -31.37
N THR A 436 -9.00 18.25 -30.71
CA THR A 436 -9.23 19.27 -29.66
C THR A 436 -9.67 20.59 -30.28
N LEU A 437 -10.30 21.48 -29.49
CA LEU A 437 -10.66 22.83 -29.94
C LEU A 437 -9.43 23.59 -30.46
N LYS A 438 -8.27 23.44 -29.80
CA LYS A 438 -7.00 24.02 -30.24
C LYS A 438 -6.54 23.47 -31.59
N GLN A 439 -6.70 22.17 -31.85
CA GLN A 439 -6.42 21.57 -33.16
C GLN A 439 -7.38 22.07 -34.25
N CYS A 440 -8.59 22.51 -33.87
CA CYS A 440 -9.53 23.19 -34.76
C CYS A 440 -9.24 24.70 -34.91
N GLY A 441 -8.16 25.21 -34.31
CA GLY A 441 -7.77 26.63 -34.37
C GLY A 441 -8.48 27.54 -33.36
N ILE A 442 -9.26 26.97 -32.45
CA ILE A 442 -10.01 27.70 -31.42
C ILE A 442 -9.10 27.90 -30.22
N ASN A 443 -8.90 29.16 -29.84
CA ASN A 443 -7.99 29.58 -28.78
C ASN A 443 -8.72 30.52 -27.81
N HIS A 444 -8.01 30.97 -26.77
CA HIS A 444 -8.51 32.03 -25.90
C HIS A 444 -8.96 33.26 -26.72
N GLY A 445 -10.18 33.72 -26.51
CA GLY A 445 -10.82 34.81 -27.23
C GLY A 445 -11.57 34.41 -28.50
N SER A 446 -11.49 33.14 -28.93
CA SER A 446 -12.26 32.66 -30.09
C SER A 446 -13.76 32.75 -29.83
N ARG A 447 -14.53 33.07 -30.87
CA ARG A 447 -15.99 33.11 -30.82
C ARG A 447 -16.58 31.96 -31.64
N LEU A 448 -17.53 31.26 -31.04
CA LEU A 448 -18.26 30.17 -31.67
C LEU A 448 -19.72 30.58 -31.82
N THR A 449 -20.25 30.44 -33.02
CA THR A 449 -21.69 30.59 -33.27
C THR A 449 -22.32 29.21 -33.16
N CYS A 450 -23.15 29.00 -32.15
CA CYS A 450 -23.92 27.78 -31.96
C CYS A 450 -25.35 27.99 -32.44
N LYS A 451 -25.86 27.07 -33.27
CA LYS A 451 -27.23 27.08 -33.76
C LYS A 451 -27.88 25.74 -33.48
N ASP A 452 -29.16 25.78 -33.17
CA ASP A 452 -30.02 24.61 -33.13
C ASP A 452 -31.22 24.90 -34.03
N PHE A 453 -31.20 24.32 -35.23
CA PHE A 453 -32.22 24.57 -36.24
C PHE A 453 -33.56 23.92 -35.87
N ASP A 454 -33.55 22.82 -35.09
CA ASP A 454 -34.77 22.16 -34.62
C ASP A 454 -35.54 23.03 -33.62
N MET A 455 -34.83 23.85 -32.86
CA MET A 455 -35.40 24.73 -31.83
C MET A 455 -35.52 26.20 -32.25
N ASP A 456 -35.06 26.59 -33.44
CA ASP A 456 -34.89 28.00 -33.86
C ASP A 456 -34.15 28.83 -32.81
N TYR A 457 -33.08 28.24 -32.25
CA TYR A 457 -32.28 28.82 -31.18
C TYR A 457 -30.84 29.04 -31.64
N GLY A 458 -30.23 30.13 -31.19
CA GLY A 458 -28.84 30.45 -31.48
C GLY A 458 -28.19 31.14 -30.30
N ALA A 459 -26.91 30.85 -30.09
CA ALA A 459 -26.08 31.45 -29.06
C ALA A 459 -24.68 31.73 -29.60
N GLU A 460 -24.09 32.84 -29.20
CA GLU A 460 -22.67 33.12 -29.41
C GLU A 460 -21.92 32.73 -28.15
N LEU A 461 -20.83 31.97 -28.29
CA LEU A 461 -19.93 31.55 -27.22
C LEU A 461 -18.57 32.22 -27.35
N LEU A 462 -18.14 32.93 -26.30
CA LEU A 462 -16.75 33.40 -26.17
C LEU A 462 -15.91 32.36 -25.42
N VAL A 463 -14.86 31.83 -26.05
CA VAL A 463 -13.97 30.83 -25.46
C VAL A 463 -12.89 31.51 -24.62
N LEU A 464 -12.82 31.21 -23.33
CA LEU A 464 -11.77 31.70 -22.43
C LEU A 464 -10.92 30.55 -21.89
N ASN A 465 -9.66 30.48 -22.29
CA ASN A 465 -8.74 29.52 -21.68
C ASN A 465 -8.35 29.98 -20.26
N SER A 466 -8.44 29.11 -19.25
CA SER A 466 -8.03 29.35 -17.86
C SER A 466 -7.38 28.09 -17.27
N GLU A 467 -6.27 28.27 -16.55
CA GLU A 467 -5.58 27.17 -15.84
C GLU A 467 -6.17 26.93 -14.43
N ASP A 468 -6.96 27.86 -13.91
CA ASP A 468 -7.45 27.90 -12.53
C ASP A 468 -8.96 27.58 -12.42
N ILE A 469 -9.40 26.44 -12.97
CA ILE A 469 -10.80 25.97 -12.78
C ILE A 469 -10.82 24.88 -11.70
N ASP A 470 -11.61 25.10 -10.65
CA ASP A 470 -11.74 24.22 -9.49
C ASP A 470 -12.42 22.87 -9.82
N GLY A 471 -11.68 21.95 -10.44
CA GLY A 471 -12.07 20.55 -10.63
C GLY A 471 -13.22 20.28 -11.61
N SER A 472 -13.85 21.31 -12.17
CA SER A 472 -14.76 21.19 -13.32
C SER A 472 -14.02 21.34 -14.65
N ASP A 473 -14.43 20.59 -15.67
CA ASP A 473 -13.74 20.58 -16.97
C ASP A 473 -13.99 21.85 -17.79
N TYR A 474 -15.01 22.63 -17.41
CA TYR A 474 -15.37 23.94 -17.95
C TYR A 474 -16.19 24.73 -16.92
N LEU A 475 -16.43 26.01 -17.22
CA LEU A 475 -17.38 26.88 -16.52
C LEU A 475 -18.22 27.59 -17.59
N LEU A 476 -19.50 27.86 -17.34
CA LEU A 476 -20.37 28.58 -18.28
C LEU A 476 -20.90 29.83 -17.59
N GLU A 477 -20.55 31.01 -18.14
CA GLU A 477 -21.00 32.30 -17.60
C GLU A 477 -21.85 33.04 -18.63
N ARG A 478 -22.95 33.64 -18.18
CA ARG A 478 -23.75 34.56 -19.00
C ARG A 478 -23.09 35.94 -19.00
N TYR A 479 -22.78 36.45 -20.18
CA TYR A 479 -22.23 37.79 -20.35
C TYR A 479 -23.30 38.76 -20.81
N ASP A 480 -23.80 39.60 -19.90
CA ASP A 480 -24.81 40.61 -20.22
C ASP A 480 -24.13 41.95 -20.57
N LYS A 481 -24.07 42.27 -21.87
CA LYS A 481 -23.50 43.54 -22.39
C LYS A 481 -24.19 44.79 -21.84
N SER A 482 -25.37 44.68 -21.24
CA SER A 482 -26.11 45.84 -20.72
C SER A 482 -25.47 46.48 -19.48
N LEU A 483 -24.48 45.83 -18.85
CA LEU A 483 -23.82 46.32 -17.64
C LEU A 483 -22.61 47.23 -17.88
N GLU A 484 -22.12 47.38 -19.12
CA GLU A 484 -20.97 48.28 -19.42
C GLU A 484 -21.38 49.73 -19.77
N ASN A 485 -22.68 50.02 -19.91
CA ASN A 485 -23.18 51.36 -20.23
C ASN A 485 -24.18 51.87 -19.17
N GLU A 486 -23.74 52.11 -17.93
CA GLU A 486 -24.47 53.03 -17.04
C GLU A 486 -24.29 54.46 -17.55
N GLY A 487 -25.13 54.87 -18.50
CA GLY A 487 -24.99 56.19 -19.11
C GLY A 487 -26.04 56.69 -20.10
N GLU A 488 -27.16 56.00 -20.36
CA GLU A 488 -28.40 56.61 -20.93
C GLU A 488 -29.49 55.54 -21.22
N PRO A 489 -30.80 55.81 -20.99
CA PRO A 489 -31.88 54.84 -21.26
C PRO A 489 -32.56 55.12 -22.60
N LEU A 490 -32.68 54.11 -23.48
CA LEU A 490 -33.57 54.18 -24.64
C LEU A 490 -34.29 52.86 -24.93
N ALA A 491 -35.55 53.03 -25.32
CA ALA A 491 -36.63 52.06 -25.34
C ALA A 491 -36.62 51.08 -26.54
N LYS A 492 -37.17 49.88 -26.26
CA LYS A 492 -37.91 48.97 -27.16
C LYS A 492 -37.43 48.87 -28.62
N LYS A 493 -36.68 47.80 -28.92
CA LYS A 493 -36.89 46.99 -30.13
C LYS A 493 -36.40 45.55 -29.92
N SER A 494 -37.26 44.64 -30.33
CA SER A 494 -37.20 43.19 -30.41
C SER A 494 -35.90 42.58 -30.98
N ARG A 495 -35.27 41.70 -30.20
CA ARG A 495 -34.80 40.31 -30.48
C ARG A 495 -33.72 40.02 -29.43
N MET A 496 -33.94 39.03 -28.55
CA MET A 496 -32.93 38.61 -27.57
C MET A 496 -31.78 37.93 -28.31
N GLU A 497 -30.68 38.64 -28.51
CA GLU A 497 -29.37 38.03 -28.77
C GLU A 497 -28.72 37.78 -27.39
N GLU A 498 -28.90 36.57 -26.83
CA GLU A 498 -28.15 36.13 -25.65
C GLU A 498 -26.72 35.76 -26.09
N VAL A 499 -25.73 36.52 -25.62
CA VAL A 499 -24.31 36.18 -25.75
C VAL A 499 -23.90 35.44 -24.47
N LEU A 500 -23.49 34.18 -24.60
CA LEU A 500 -22.95 33.36 -23.51
C LEU A 500 -21.43 33.31 -23.65
N SER A 501 -20.67 33.28 -22.57
CA SER A 501 -19.22 33.06 -22.61
C SER A 501 -18.90 31.75 -21.91
N VAL A 502 -18.14 30.87 -22.57
CA VAL A 502 -17.75 29.57 -22.01
C VAL A 502 -16.23 29.51 -21.94
N PRO A 503 -15.60 29.57 -20.76
CA PRO A 503 -14.27 29.04 -20.63
C PRO A 503 -14.25 27.55 -20.95
N VAL A 504 -13.57 27.17 -22.04
CA VAL A 504 -13.28 25.78 -22.39
C VAL A 504 -11.77 25.60 -22.38
N ASN A 505 -11.29 24.63 -21.60
CA ASN A 505 -9.89 24.26 -21.58
C ASN A 505 -9.56 23.43 -22.83
N CYS A 506 -8.43 23.72 -23.46
CA CYS A 506 -7.98 23.13 -24.72
C CYS A 506 -6.88 22.10 -24.52
#